data_AF-A0A6B3DL67-F1
#
_entry.id   AF-A0A6B3DL67-F1
#
_cell.length_a   1.000
_cell.length_b   1.000
_cell.length_c   1.000
_cell.angle_alpha   90.00
_cell.angle_beta   90.00
_cell.angle_gamma   90.00
#
_symmetry.space_group_name_H-M   'P 1'
#
loop_
_entity.id
_entity.type
_entity.pdbx_description
1 polymer ?
#
loop_
_entity_poly.entity_id
_entity_poly.type
_entity_poly.pdbx_seq_one_letter_code
_entity_poly.pdbx_strand_id
1 'polypeptide(L)'
;PEIAPELTEWSALFASGARRRALAEAGVQGAAGRRDADDLIRDVAMFLRIVERMLVLQPVLPQPRAGAGEGGGAEATGGPGGGGNRVESA
;
A
#
# COMPACT_ATOMS: atom_id res chain seq x y z
N PRO A 1 -8.17 -9.33 -0.51
CA PRO A 1 -7.26 -10.45 -0.23
C PRO A 1 -6.22 -9.97 0.78
N GLU A 2 -6.05 -10.68 1.88
CA GLU A 2 -5.01 -10.37 2.85
C GLU A 2 -3.67 -10.92 2.35
N ILE A 3 -2.66 -10.06 2.24
CA ILE A 3 -1.39 -10.38 1.58
C ILE A 3 -0.46 -11.21 2.47
N ALA A 4 -0.62 -11.15 3.80
CA ALA A 4 0.19 -11.88 4.79
C ALA A 4 -0.65 -12.22 6.04
N PRO A 5 -1.55 -13.22 5.94
CA PRO A 5 -2.46 -13.58 7.05
C PRO A 5 -1.72 -14.05 8.32
N GLU A 6 -0.48 -14.54 8.19
CA GLU A 6 0.37 -14.92 9.32
C GLU A 6 0.80 -13.71 10.19
N LEU A 7 0.67 -12.49 9.64
CA LEU A 7 1.07 -11.25 10.32
C LEU A 7 -0.14 -10.43 10.78
N THR A 8 -1.38 -10.91 10.60
CA THR A 8 -2.60 -10.20 11.00
C THR A 8 -2.64 -9.94 12.49
N GLU A 9 -2.30 -10.95 13.29
CA GLU A 9 -2.27 -10.85 14.76
C GLU A 9 -1.24 -9.82 15.22
N TRP A 10 -0.03 -9.85 14.63
CA TRP A 10 1.01 -8.87 14.87
C TRP A 10 0.57 -7.45 14.48
N SER A 11 -0.09 -7.31 13.33
CA SER A 11 -0.62 -6.02 12.85
C SER A 11 -1.65 -5.45 13.83
N ALA A 12 -2.57 -6.28 14.32
CA ALA A 12 -3.55 -5.89 15.33
C ALA A 12 -2.89 -5.51 16.66
N LEU A 13 -1.89 -6.27 17.12
CA LEU A 13 -1.13 -6.00 18.32
C LEU A 13 -0.44 -4.62 18.24
N PHE A 14 0.27 -4.33 17.13
CA PHE A 14 0.94 -3.04 16.96
C PHE A 14 -0.04 -1.87 16.78
N ALA A 15 -1.17 -2.10 16.12
CA ALA A 15 -2.23 -1.10 15.98
C ALA A 15 -2.83 -0.73 17.34
N SER A 16 -3.05 -1.72 18.23
CA SER A 16 -3.56 -1.48 19.59
C SER A 16 -2.66 -0.54 20.42
N GLY A 17 -1.34 -0.57 20.17
CA GLY A 17 -0.35 0.29 20.83
C GLY A 17 -0.17 1.67 20.19
N ALA A 18 -0.80 1.97 19.04
CA ALA A 18 -0.53 3.18 18.26
C ALA A 18 -0.84 4.47 19.04
N ARG A 19 -1.95 4.51 19.79
CA ARG A 19 -2.30 5.66 20.64
C ARG A 19 -1.27 5.91 21.73
N ARG A 20 -0.74 4.84 22.34
CA ARG A 20 0.30 4.92 23.37
C ARG A 20 1.58 5.53 22.80
N ARG A 21 1.98 5.08 21.60
CA ARG A 21 3.14 5.60 20.88
C ARG A 21 2.98 7.09 20.55
N ALA A 22 1.83 7.48 20.01
CA ALA A 22 1.56 8.89 19.69
C ALA A 22 1.66 9.81 20.92
N LEU A 23 1.18 9.35 22.09
CA LEU A 23 1.32 10.10 23.35
C LEU A 23 2.79 10.21 23.78
N ALA A 24 3.56 9.13 23.65
CA ALA A 24 4.98 9.13 23.98
C ALA A 24 5.79 10.05 23.05
N GLU A 25 5.50 10.03 21.74
CA GLU A 25 6.12 10.90 20.73
C GLU A 25 5.78 12.38 20.95
N ALA A 26 4.59 12.67 21.48
CA ALA A 26 4.20 14.01 21.92
C ALA A 26 4.82 14.45 23.26
N GLY A 27 5.65 13.59 23.89
CA GLY A 27 6.34 13.91 25.15
C GLY A 27 5.48 13.80 26.41
N VAL A 28 4.31 13.18 26.33
CA VAL A 28 3.42 12.99 27.48
C VAL A 28 4.07 12.07 28.50
N GLN A 29 4.28 12.57 29.72
CA GLN A 29 4.85 11.80 30.82
C GLN A 29 3.93 10.65 31.20
N GLY A 30 4.51 9.45 31.39
CA GLY A 30 3.75 8.25 31.74
C GLY A 30 2.93 7.66 30.59
N ALA A 31 3.13 8.10 29.34
CA ALA A 31 2.47 7.51 28.18
C ALA A 31 2.79 6.00 28.03
N ALA A 32 3.99 5.58 28.41
CA ALA A 32 4.37 4.18 28.52
C ALA A 32 5.24 3.97 29.76
N GLY A 33 4.96 2.92 30.53
CA GLY A 33 5.84 2.47 31.60
C GLY A 33 7.03 1.69 31.05
N ARG A 34 8.04 1.48 31.90
CA ARG A 34 9.22 0.67 31.54
C ARG A 34 8.84 -0.74 31.09
N ARG A 35 7.88 -1.36 31.78
CA ARG A 35 7.38 -2.70 31.45
C ARG A 35 6.69 -2.74 30.08
N ASP A 36 5.85 -1.74 29.79
CA ASP A 36 5.20 -1.64 28.48
C ASP A 36 6.22 -1.53 27.34
N ALA A 37 7.32 -0.80 27.57
CA ALA A 37 8.41 -0.67 26.62
C ALA A 37 9.20 -1.97 26.46
N ASP A 38 9.54 -2.64 27.56
CA ASP A 38 10.26 -3.92 27.54
C ASP A 38 9.44 -5.01 26.82
N ASP A 39 8.12 -5.06 27.04
CA ASP A 39 7.21 -5.98 26.37
C ASP A 39 7.11 -5.66 24.87
N LEU A 40 6.99 -4.38 24.49
CA LEU A 40 7.00 -3.97 23.08
C LEU A 40 8.32 -4.35 22.37
N ILE A 41 9.46 -4.18 23.04
CA ILE A 41 10.77 -4.57 22.47
C ILE A 41 10.83 -6.08 22.26
N ARG A 42 10.32 -6.88 23.21
CA ARG A 42 10.24 -8.33 23.07
C ARG A 42 9.36 -8.73 21.89
N ASP A 43 8.19 -8.12 21.76
CA ASP A 43 7.23 -8.39 20.69
C ASP A 43 7.80 -8.03 19.32
N VAL A 44 8.42 -6.84 19.18
CA VAL A 44 9.10 -6.44 17.94
C VAL A 44 10.22 -7.42 17.59
N ALA A 45 11.03 -7.84 18.55
CA ALA A 45 12.11 -8.79 18.29
C ALA A 45 11.60 -10.17 17.86
N MET A 46 10.39 -10.57 18.27
CA MET A 46 9.76 -11.82 17.81
C MET A 46 9.16 -11.65 16.41
N PHE A 47 8.45 -10.55 16.17
CA PHE A 47 7.92 -10.19 14.85
C PHE A 47 9.02 -10.18 13.78
N LEU A 48 10.15 -9.52 14.06
CA LEU A 48 11.27 -9.44 13.11
C LEU A 48 11.83 -10.83 12.77
N ARG A 49 11.99 -11.73 13.76
CA ARG A 49 12.44 -13.10 13.50
C ARG A 49 11.49 -13.87 12.57
N ILE A 50 10.19 -13.65 12.70
CA ILE A 50 9.18 -14.28 11.83
C ILE A 50 9.30 -13.72 10.41
N VAL A 51 9.34 -12.39 10.27
CA VAL A 51 9.47 -11.71 8.97
C VAL A 51 10.77 -12.10 8.27
N GLU A 52 11.90 -12.08 8.98
CA GLU A 52 13.20 -12.51 8.44
C GLU A 52 13.16 -13.95 7.93
N ARG A 53 12.55 -14.86 8.69
CA ARG A 53 12.38 -16.25 8.24
C ARG A 53 11.50 -16.35 6.99
N MET A 54 10.42 -15.58 6.91
CA MET A 54 9.55 -15.57 5.74
C MET A 54 10.26 -15.03 4.49
N LEU A 55 11.04 -13.95 4.64
CA LEU A 55 11.79 -13.34 3.54
C LEU A 55 12.95 -14.21 3.04
N VAL A 56 13.61 -14.96 3.93
CA VAL A 56 14.64 -15.94 3.53
C VAL A 56 14.04 -17.10 2.73
N LEU A 57 12.80 -17.51 3.07
CA LEU A 57 12.12 -18.62 2.41
C LEU A 57 11.32 -18.20 1.16
N GLN A 58 11.01 -16.91 1.01
CA GLN A 58 10.26 -16.37 -0.11
C GLN A 58 10.94 -15.09 -0.64
N PRO A 59 11.58 -15.10 -1.81
CA PRO A 59 11.96 -13.86 -2.47
C PRO A 59 10.69 -13.16 -2.96
N VAL A 60 10.12 -12.28 -2.13
CA VAL A 60 8.98 -11.44 -2.52
C VAL A 60 9.49 -10.28 -3.38
N LEU A 61 9.50 -10.47 -4.70
CA LEU A 61 9.67 -9.36 -5.63
C LEU A 61 8.34 -8.59 -5.69
N PRO A 62 8.33 -7.26 -5.52
CA PRO A 62 7.16 -6.46 -5.82
C PRO A 62 6.82 -6.68 -7.29
N GLN A 63 5.67 -7.31 -7.58
CA GLN A 63 5.20 -7.40 -8.95
C GLN A 63 4.96 -5.97 -9.44
N PRO A 64 5.64 -5.51 -10.51
CA PRO A 64 5.28 -4.26 -11.16
C PRO A 64 3.79 -4.36 -11.47
N ARG A 65 3.03 -3.34 -11.05
CA ARG A 65 1.59 -3.27 -11.28
C ARG A 65 1.35 -3.17 -12.79
N ALA A 66 1.42 -4.29 -13.50
CA ALA A 66 1.11 -4.40 -14.90
C ALA A 66 -0.40 -4.21 -15.04
N GLY A 67 -0.81 -3.09 -15.67
CA GLY A 67 -2.20 -2.89 -16.10
C GLY A 67 -2.93 -1.66 -15.57
N ALA A 68 -2.26 -0.53 -15.29
CA ALA A 68 -2.95 0.75 -15.08
C ALA A 68 -2.67 1.76 -16.21
N GLY A 69 -2.63 1.28 -17.45
CA GLY A 69 -2.26 2.09 -18.61
C GLY A 69 -2.67 1.52 -19.97
N GLU A 70 -3.92 1.06 -20.11
CA GLU A 70 -4.62 1.08 -21.40
C GLU A 70 -5.72 2.15 -21.22
N GLY A 71 -5.63 3.37 -21.77
CA GLY A 71 -5.30 3.68 -23.15
C GLY A 71 -6.51 3.27 -24.00
N GLY A 72 -7.63 3.99 -23.94
CA GLY A 72 -7.85 5.07 -24.90
C GLY A 72 -8.79 4.59 -26.01
N GLY A 73 -10.09 4.79 -25.82
CA GLY A 73 -11.12 4.41 -26.79
C GLY A 73 -12.47 5.05 -26.44
N ALA A 74 -12.48 6.35 -26.18
CA ALA A 74 -13.73 7.10 -26.18
C ALA A 74 -14.24 7.15 -27.63
N GLU A 75 -15.24 6.33 -27.90
CA GLU A 75 -16.03 6.31 -29.12
C GLU A 75 -16.78 7.65 -29.25
N ALA A 76 -16.09 8.64 -29.83
CA ALA A 76 -16.71 9.86 -30.31
C ALA A 76 -17.27 9.58 -31.70
N THR A 77 -18.55 9.20 -31.75
CA THR A 77 -19.37 9.24 -32.97
C THR A 77 -19.38 10.68 -33.49
N GLY A 78 -18.56 10.94 -34.51
CA GLY A 78 -18.45 12.26 -35.12
C GLY A 78 -17.64 12.23 -36.42
N GLY A 79 -18.32 12.04 -37.54
CA GLY A 79 -17.76 12.29 -38.87
C GLY A 79 -18.84 12.19 -39.96
N PRO A 80 -18.69 12.89 -41.10
CA PRO A 80 -18.57 14.34 -41.17
C PRO A 80 -19.54 14.95 -42.20
N GLY A 81 -20.11 16.12 -41.89
CA GLY A 81 -20.68 17.04 -42.88
C GLY A 81 -19.61 18.05 -43.29
N GLY A 82 -19.37 18.19 -44.59
CA GLY A 82 -18.42 19.18 -45.13
C GLY A 82 -18.14 18.95 -46.60
N GLY A 83 -18.95 19.57 -47.46
CA GLY A 83 -19.01 19.34 -48.90
C GLY A 83 -17.71 19.62 -49.65
N GLY A 84 -17.31 18.66 -50.47
CA GLY A 84 -16.37 18.89 -51.55
C GLY A 84 -17.07 19.60 -52.69
N ASN A 85 -16.64 20.83 -53.00
CA ASN A 85 -16.87 21.43 -54.31
C ASN A 85 -15.52 21.51 -55.03
N ARG A 86 -15.37 20.70 -56.08
CA ARG A 86 -14.31 20.82 -57.09
C ARG A 86 -14.81 20.23 -58.40
N VAL A 87 -14.46 20.94 -59.48
CA VAL A 87 -14.63 20.72 -60.95
C VAL A 87 -15.93 21.32 -61.50
N GLU A 88 -15.92 22.20 -62.51
CA GLU A 88 -15.11 22.26 -63.73
C GLU A 88 -14.78 23.69 -64.22
N SER A 89 -13.70 23.77 -65.01
CA SER A 89 -13.28 24.90 -65.84
C SER A 89 -14.05 24.95 -67.17
N ALA A 90 -14.45 26.15 -67.61
CA ALA A 90 -14.40 26.65 -69.00
C ALA A 90 -14.80 28.13 -69.03
#